data_AF-A0A7G5BZF5-F1
#
_entry.id   AF-A0A7G5BZF5-F1
#
_cell.length_a   1.000
_cell.length_b   1.000
_cell.length_c   1.000
_cell.angle_alpha   90.00
_cell.angle_beta   90.00
_cell.angle_gamma   90.00
#
_symmetry.space_group_name_H-M   'P 1'
#
loop_
_entity.id
_entity.type
_entity.pdbx_description
1 polymer ?
#
loop_
_entity_poly.entity_id
_entity_poly.type
_entity_poly.pdbx_seq_one_letter_code
_entity_poly.pdbx_strand_id
1 'polypeptide(L)'
;MKSWGSGWAGICGGLLYLFFGAAFVITHGSTTFNRNDTWLGFDNFDYGELSFVNPILFLLLTLGFERNADYMGKRGKFGIKLTQVSLVLQAISHFITNNTIDLEHDWRGPIATNGWILYLFSVLLLLIGMLLWGLSLVKKEDYRFLACLLITTVVFSIAMFVVGAWISNNSDGSQMWEVAFGLTYLPVGLCWISLGVLRLSKSRALARGCSVP
;
A
#
# COMPACT_ATOMS: atom_id res chain seq x y z
N MET A 1 -0.21 -27.63 -0.81
CA MET A 1 -0.13 -27.16 0.60
C MET A 1 0.50 -25.76 0.80
N LYS A 2 1.27 -25.18 -0.13
CA LYS A 2 1.98 -23.87 0.08
C LYS A 2 1.13 -22.58 -0.02
N SER A 3 -0.15 -22.63 -0.38
CA SER A 3 -0.91 -21.42 -0.73
C SER A 3 -1.68 -20.76 0.43
N TRP A 4 -2.02 -21.53 1.48
CA TRP A 4 -2.79 -21.02 2.63
C TRP A 4 -2.02 -19.97 3.45
N GLY A 5 -0.74 -20.23 3.75
CA GLY A 5 0.10 -19.29 4.49
C GLY A 5 0.25 -17.95 3.78
N SER A 6 0.36 -17.96 2.45
CA SER A 6 0.47 -16.73 1.66
C SER A 6 -0.83 -15.93 1.56
N GLY A 7 -1.99 -16.59 1.71
CA GLY A 7 -3.29 -15.92 1.69
C GLY A 7 -3.57 -15.17 2.99
N TRP A 8 -3.32 -15.81 4.14
CA TRP A 8 -3.40 -15.16 5.45
C TRP A 8 -2.37 -14.05 5.60
N ALA A 9 -1.14 -14.25 5.12
CA ALA A 9 -0.13 -13.18 5.09
C ALA A 9 -0.62 -11.93 4.34
N GLY A 10 -1.34 -12.10 3.23
CA GLY A 10 -1.96 -11.00 2.49
C GLY A 10 -3.06 -10.28 3.28
N ILE A 11 -3.91 -11.03 4.00
CA ILE A 11 -4.97 -10.44 4.84
C ILE A 11 -4.38 -9.71 6.04
N CYS A 12 -3.53 -10.38 6.82
CA CYS A 12 -2.92 -9.80 8.02
C CYS A 12 -2.09 -8.57 7.69
N GLY A 13 -1.30 -8.62 6.62
CA GLY A 13 -0.49 -7.48 6.24
C GLY A 13 -1.30 -6.32 5.65
N GLY A 14 -2.40 -6.59 4.92
CA GLY A 14 -3.31 -5.53 4.51
C GLY A 14 -4.04 -4.87 5.69
N LEU A 15 -4.46 -5.65 6.70
CA LEU A 15 -5.01 -5.11 7.94
C LEU A 15 -4.00 -4.28 8.71
N LEU A 16 -2.75 -4.73 8.77
CA LEU A 16 -1.65 -3.98 9.38
C LEU A 16 -1.39 -2.66 8.63
N TYR A 17 -1.47 -2.68 7.29
CA TYR A 17 -1.38 -1.48 6.45
C TYR A 17 -2.48 -0.46 6.77
N LEU A 18 -3.71 -0.93 6.91
CA LEU A 18 -4.86 -0.09 7.30
C LEU A 18 -4.71 0.46 8.72
N PHE A 19 -4.24 -0.36 9.66
CA PHE A 19 -4.00 0.05 11.04
C PHE A 19 -2.96 1.17 11.10
N PHE A 20 -1.81 1.01 10.45
CA PHE A 20 -0.77 2.04 10.43
C PHE A 20 -1.20 3.31 9.71
N GLY A 21 -1.98 3.21 8.64
CA GLY A 21 -2.58 4.38 7.99
C GLY A 21 -3.53 5.13 8.93
N ALA A 22 -4.40 4.42 9.64
CA ALA A 22 -5.31 5.02 10.62
C ALA A 22 -4.57 5.63 11.82
N ALA A 23 -3.57 4.92 12.35
CA ALA A 23 -2.69 5.39 13.40
C ALA A 23 -2.06 6.73 13.00
N PHE A 24 -1.42 6.76 11.82
CA PHE A 24 -0.78 7.94 11.26
C PHE A 24 -1.76 9.12 11.14
N VAL A 25 -2.99 8.91 10.63
CA VAL A 25 -4.00 9.97 10.56
C VAL A 25 -4.36 10.51 11.95
N ILE A 26 -4.52 9.64 12.95
CA ILE A 26 -4.92 10.02 14.30
C ILE A 26 -3.80 10.82 14.98
N THR A 27 -2.55 10.44 14.79
CA THR A 27 -1.41 11.03 15.49
C THR A 27 -0.75 12.21 14.75
N HIS A 28 -0.89 12.32 13.42
CA HIS A 28 -0.41 13.47 12.63
C HIS A 28 -1.51 14.47 12.24
N GLY A 29 -2.70 13.96 11.98
CA GLY A 29 -3.77 14.71 11.33
C GLY A 29 -4.88 15.21 12.26
N SER A 30 -4.81 14.86 13.54
CA SER A 30 -5.75 15.28 14.55
C SER A 30 -5.40 16.67 15.07
N THR A 31 -6.37 17.56 15.15
CA THR A 31 -6.24 18.82 15.90
C THR A 31 -6.22 18.60 17.42
N THR A 32 -6.47 17.38 17.87
CA THR A 32 -6.59 16.98 19.28
C THR A 32 -5.33 16.33 19.84
N PHE A 33 -4.44 15.81 19.00
CA PHE A 33 -3.19 15.17 19.39
C PHE A 33 -2.01 15.94 18.80
N ASN A 34 -1.07 16.35 19.65
CA ASN A 34 0.21 16.87 19.20
C ASN A 34 1.02 15.75 18.53
N ARG A 35 1.94 16.14 17.65
CA ARG A 35 2.74 15.17 16.88
C ARG A 35 3.60 14.23 17.76
N ASN A 36 3.88 14.61 19.00
CA ASN A 36 4.65 13.77 19.92
C ASN A 36 3.74 13.03 20.91
N ASP A 37 2.42 13.16 20.77
CA ASP A 37 1.48 12.46 21.63
C ASP A 37 1.44 10.98 21.22
N THR A 38 1.55 10.12 22.22
CA THR A 38 1.49 8.67 22.00
C THR A 38 0.05 8.23 21.80
N TRP A 39 -0.21 7.43 20.77
CA TRP A 39 -1.45 6.67 20.60
C TRP A 39 -1.14 5.19 20.78
N LEU A 40 -1.89 4.51 21.66
CA LEU A 40 -1.63 3.11 22.02
C LEU A 40 -0.18 2.83 22.50
N GLY A 41 0.49 3.83 23.06
CA GLY A 41 1.86 3.73 23.57
C GLY A 41 2.96 3.89 22.50
N PHE A 42 2.58 4.22 21.26
CA PHE A 42 3.50 4.54 20.18
C PHE A 42 3.32 5.99 19.77
N ASP A 43 4.42 6.69 19.52
CA ASP A 43 4.36 8.00 18.91
C ASP A 43 4.44 7.92 17.38
N ASN A 44 4.51 9.08 16.76
CA ASN A 44 4.59 9.21 15.31
C ASN A 44 5.87 8.65 14.68
N PHE A 45 6.97 8.67 15.42
CA PHE A 45 8.26 8.17 14.95
C PHE A 45 8.24 6.65 14.97
N ASP A 46 7.72 6.06 16.05
CA ASP A 46 7.53 4.61 16.14
C ASP A 46 6.65 4.08 15.00
N TYR A 47 5.54 4.78 14.70
CA TYR A 47 4.68 4.41 13.56
C TYR A 47 5.38 4.59 12.22
N GLY A 48 6.21 5.63 12.09
CA GLY A 48 7.09 5.83 10.95
C GLY A 48 8.05 4.65 10.77
N GLU A 49 8.74 4.23 11.82
CA GLU A 49 9.66 3.09 11.79
C GLU A 49 8.95 1.79 11.43
N LEU A 50 7.77 1.52 11.96
CA LEU A 50 7.06 0.28 11.64
C LEU A 50 6.44 0.27 10.23
N SER A 51 6.27 1.45 9.62
CA SER A 51 5.61 1.58 8.32
C SER A 51 6.39 0.96 7.14
N PHE A 52 7.70 0.66 7.25
CA PHE A 52 8.42 -0.05 6.18
C PHE A 52 8.09 -1.55 6.12
N VAL A 53 7.60 -2.15 7.22
CA VAL A 53 7.26 -3.58 7.28
C VAL A 53 6.18 -3.92 6.24
N ASN A 54 5.26 -2.99 6.08
CA ASN A 54 4.15 -3.03 5.14
C ASN A 54 4.59 -3.28 3.68
N PRO A 55 5.36 -2.39 2.99
CA PRO A 55 5.78 -2.65 1.62
C PRO A 55 6.57 -3.95 1.44
N ILE A 56 7.35 -4.39 2.44
CA ILE A 56 8.07 -5.68 2.41
C ILE A 56 7.10 -6.86 2.38
N LEU A 57 6.11 -6.88 3.27
CA LEU A 57 5.12 -7.95 3.30
C LEU A 57 4.30 -7.97 1.98
N PHE A 58 4.05 -6.82 1.35
CA PHE A 58 3.42 -6.79 0.03
C PHE A 58 4.31 -7.40 -1.05
N LEU A 59 5.60 -7.10 -1.00
CA LEU A 59 6.57 -7.60 -1.97
C LEU A 59 6.57 -9.14 -1.93
N LEU A 60 6.58 -9.73 -0.75
CA LEU A 60 6.48 -11.19 -0.57
C LEU A 60 5.19 -11.76 -1.18
N LEU A 61 4.06 -11.07 -1.04
CA LEU A 61 2.80 -11.49 -1.66
C LEU A 61 2.87 -11.42 -3.20
N THR A 62 3.38 -10.34 -3.76
CA THR A 62 3.47 -10.13 -5.22
C THR A 62 4.45 -11.08 -5.90
N LEU A 63 5.57 -11.44 -5.24
CA LEU A 63 6.52 -12.46 -5.73
C LEU A 63 5.84 -13.81 -5.99
N GLY A 64 4.85 -14.18 -5.18
CA GLY A 64 4.10 -15.42 -5.43
C GLY A 64 3.17 -15.37 -6.66
N PHE A 65 2.86 -14.17 -7.19
CA PHE A 65 2.03 -13.99 -8.38
C PHE A 65 2.84 -14.06 -9.68
N GLU A 66 4.17 -13.88 -9.65
CA GLU A 66 5.03 -14.05 -10.84
C GLU A 66 4.93 -15.46 -11.43
N ARG A 67 4.69 -16.48 -10.59
CA ARG A 67 4.47 -17.86 -11.05
C ARG A 67 3.22 -18.04 -11.91
N ASN A 68 2.28 -17.10 -11.86
CA ASN A 68 1.08 -17.09 -12.70
C ASN A 68 1.18 -16.06 -13.84
N ALA A 69 2.33 -15.40 -14.01
CA ALA A 69 2.48 -14.27 -14.93
C ALA A 69 2.48 -14.66 -16.41
N ASP A 70 2.57 -15.95 -16.74
CA ASP A 70 2.57 -16.42 -18.13
C ASP A 70 1.27 -16.11 -18.87
N TYR A 71 0.16 -15.94 -18.14
CA TYR A 71 -1.14 -15.58 -18.71
C TYR A 71 -1.36 -14.07 -18.90
N MET A 72 -0.43 -13.22 -18.42
CA MET A 72 -0.63 -11.77 -18.29
C MET A 72 -0.02 -10.93 -19.42
N GLY A 73 0.67 -11.58 -20.38
CA GLY A 73 1.36 -10.92 -21.48
C GLY A 73 2.46 -9.95 -21.01
N LYS A 74 3.07 -9.21 -21.95
CA LYS A 74 4.18 -8.29 -21.63
C LYS A 74 3.77 -7.15 -20.70
N ARG A 75 2.56 -6.59 -20.90
CA ARG A 75 2.05 -5.46 -20.11
C ARG A 75 1.80 -5.84 -18.66
N GLY A 76 1.18 -6.98 -18.38
CA GLY A 76 0.93 -7.45 -17.02
C GLY A 76 2.23 -7.83 -16.30
N LYS A 77 3.17 -8.49 -17.00
CA LYS A 77 4.52 -8.77 -16.46
C LYS A 77 5.25 -7.48 -16.08
N PHE A 78 5.19 -6.45 -16.93
CA PHE A 78 5.75 -5.14 -16.60
C PHE A 78 5.03 -4.48 -15.42
N GLY A 79 3.70 -4.54 -15.37
CA GLY A 79 2.91 -4.01 -14.26
C GLY A 79 3.29 -4.61 -12.91
N ILE A 80 3.40 -5.95 -12.81
CA ILE A 80 3.84 -6.63 -11.59
C ILE A 80 5.24 -6.19 -11.18
N LYS A 81 6.19 -6.15 -12.12
CA LYS A 81 7.57 -5.71 -11.82
C LYS A 81 7.61 -4.26 -11.34
N LEU A 82 6.80 -3.39 -11.94
CA LEU A 82 6.70 -2.00 -11.54
C LEU A 82 6.12 -1.86 -10.12
N THR A 83 5.10 -2.66 -9.79
CA THR A 83 4.57 -2.80 -8.43
C THR A 83 5.67 -3.27 -7.46
N GLN A 84 6.46 -4.28 -7.80
CA GLN A 84 7.54 -4.77 -6.94
C GLN A 84 8.64 -3.73 -6.71
N VAL A 85 9.09 -3.06 -7.79
CA VAL A 85 10.09 -1.97 -7.70
C VAL A 85 9.56 -0.84 -6.83
N SER A 86 8.30 -0.46 -7.01
CA SER A 86 7.65 0.54 -6.16
C SER A 86 7.73 0.16 -4.68
N LEU A 87 7.43 -1.09 -4.32
CA LEU A 87 7.45 -1.54 -2.93
C LEU A 87 8.86 -1.51 -2.32
N VAL A 88 9.87 -1.88 -3.10
CA VAL A 88 11.27 -1.73 -2.67
C VAL A 88 11.61 -0.25 -2.43
N LEU A 89 11.18 0.65 -3.33
CA LEU A 89 11.43 2.08 -3.18
C LEU A 89 10.67 2.69 -1.98
N GLN A 90 9.45 2.24 -1.69
CA GLN A 90 8.73 2.63 -0.47
C GLN A 90 9.50 2.22 0.78
N ALA A 91 9.98 0.97 0.83
CA ALA A 91 10.76 0.49 1.97
C ALA A 91 12.07 1.27 2.14
N ILE A 92 12.80 1.55 1.05
CA ILE A 92 14.01 2.38 1.06
C ILE A 92 13.70 3.80 1.52
N SER A 93 12.62 4.40 1.02
CA SER A 93 12.20 5.75 1.40
C SER A 93 11.92 5.85 2.89
N HIS A 94 11.17 4.90 3.46
CA HIS A 94 10.93 4.85 4.90
C HIS A 94 12.22 4.62 5.69
N PHE A 95 13.09 3.71 5.22
CA PHE A 95 14.38 3.48 5.86
C PHE A 95 15.24 4.74 5.90
N ILE A 96 15.37 5.45 4.78
CA ILE A 96 16.14 6.70 4.70
C ILE A 96 15.51 7.75 5.61
N THR A 97 14.21 8.00 5.47
CA THR A 97 13.50 9.05 6.23
C THR A 97 13.67 8.84 7.73
N ASN A 98 13.56 7.60 8.22
CA ASN A 98 13.57 7.32 9.66
C ASN A 98 14.96 7.07 10.26
N ASN A 99 15.94 6.58 9.50
CA ASN A 99 17.26 6.22 10.06
C ASN A 99 18.36 7.26 9.80
N THR A 100 18.13 8.25 8.94
CA THR A 100 19.15 9.25 8.61
C THR A 100 18.89 10.64 9.20
N ILE A 101 17.75 10.83 9.86
CA ILE A 101 17.27 12.13 10.30
C ILE A 101 16.79 11.99 11.73
N ASP A 102 17.19 12.94 12.58
CA ASP A 102 16.50 13.19 13.83
C ASP A 102 15.13 13.81 13.48
N LEU A 103 14.15 12.95 13.32
CA LEU A 103 12.81 13.33 12.87
C LEU A 103 12.09 14.23 13.90
N GLU A 104 12.52 14.24 15.17
CA GLU A 104 12.00 15.18 16.18
C GLU A 104 12.40 16.62 15.86
N HIS A 105 13.58 16.83 15.31
CA HIS A 105 14.17 18.16 15.14
C HIS A 105 14.20 18.65 13.69
N ASP A 106 14.28 17.74 12.71
CA ASP A 106 14.65 18.09 11.33
C ASP A 106 13.68 17.53 10.27
N TRP A 107 12.40 17.38 10.64
CA TRP A 107 11.34 16.85 9.76
C TRP A 107 11.17 17.61 8.44
N ARG A 108 11.51 18.89 8.41
CA ARG A 108 11.47 19.75 7.20
C ARG A 108 12.80 19.84 6.49
N GLY A 109 13.81 19.12 6.96
CA GLY A 109 15.12 19.07 6.37
C GLY A 109 15.07 18.53 4.93
N PRO A 110 16.07 18.88 4.10
CA PRO A 110 16.12 18.46 2.70
C PRO A 110 16.16 16.94 2.54
N ILE A 111 16.75 16.21 3.49
CA ILE A 111 16.81 14.74 3.47
C ILE A 111 15.41 14.15 3.70
N ALA A 112 14.63 14.68 4.65
CA ALA A 112 13.28 14.21 4.96
C ALA A 112 12.37 14.46 3.77
N THR A 113 12.47 15.67 3.21
CA THR A 113 11.72 16.07 2.02
C THR A 113 12.03 15.17 0.83
N ASN A 114 13.31 14.85 0.58
CA ASN A 114 13.72 13.92 -0.48
C ASN A 114 13.21 12.49 -0.24
N GLY A 115 13.22 12.04 1.02
CA GLY A 115 12.61 10.77 1.43
C GLY A 115 11.12 10.71 1.09
N TRP A 116 10.36 11.74 1.45
CA TRP A 116 8.93 11.85 1.12
C TRP A 116 8.66 11.95 -0.38
N ILE A 117 9.49 12.67 -1.14
CA ILE A 117 9.36 12.73 -2.61
C ILE A 117 9.58 11.34 -3.21
N LEU A 118 10.59 10.59 -2.73
CA LEU A 118 10.83 9.22 -3.16
C LEU A 118 9.64 8.31 -2.83
N TYR A 119 9.03 8.49 -1.65
CA TYR A 119 7.81 7.78 -1.28
C TYR A 119 6.67 8.09 -2.25
N LEU A 120 6.34 9.36 -2.47
CA LEU A 120 5.24 9.76 -3.37
C LEU A 120 5.46 9.25 -4.80
N PHE A 121 6.69 9.35 -5.30
CA PHE A 121 7.06 8.79 -6.60
C PHE A 121 6.86 7.27 -6.63
N SER A 122 7.27 6.57 -5.58
CA SER A 122 7.07 5.12 -5.49
C SER A 122 5.59 4.75 -5.42
N VAL A 123 4.74 5.48 -4.72
CA VAL A 123 3.28 5.27 -4.71
C VAL A 123 2.70 5.47 -6.11
N LEU A 124 3.13 6.49 -6.86
CA LEU A 124 2.71 6.65 -8.26
C LEU A 124 3.09 5.44 -9.12
N LEU A 125 4.32 4.93 -8.98
CA LEU A 125 4.73 3.69 -9.65
C LEU A 125 3.89 2.49 -9.23
N LEU A 126 3.47 2.42 -7.96
CA LEU A 126 2.57 1.37 -7.47
C LEU A 126 1.26 1.40 -8.23
N LEU A 127 0.64 2.58 -8.33
CA LEU A 127 -0.65 2.77 -8.98
C LEU A 127 -0.58 2.44 -10.47
N ILE A 128 0.48 2.88 -11.16
CA ILE A 128 0.70 2.54 -12.57
C ILE A 128 0.90 1.03 -12.72
N GLY A 129 1.70 0.40 -11.85
CA GLY A 129 1.94 -1.04 -11.87
C GLY A 129 0.65 -1.85 -11.68
N MET A 130 -0.15 -1.47 -10.67
CA MET A 130 -1.45 -2.09 -10.39
C MET A 130 -2.44 -1.89 -11.53
N LEU A 131 -2.49 -0.71 -12.15
CA LEU A 131 -3.36 -0.44 -13.28
C LEU A 131 -2.99 -1.31 -14.48
N LEU A 132 -1.70 -1.36 -14.83
CA LEU A 132 -1.21 -2.20 -15.94
C LEU A 132 -1.44 -3.69 -15.68
N TRP A 133 -1.23 -4.12 -14.44
CA TRP A 133 -1.54 -5.48 -14.01
C TRP A 133 -3.03 -5.77 -14.12
N GLY A 134 -3.90 -4.92 -13.55
CA GLY A 134 -5.35 -5.08 -13.61
C GLY A 134 -5.88 -5.11 -15.05
N LEU A 135 -5.49 -4.15 -15.89
CA LEU A 135 -5.89 -4.08 -17.30
C LEU A 135 -5.48 -5.32 -18.09
N SER A 136 -4.34 -5.94 -17.76
CA SER A 136 -3.90 -7.19 -18.41
C SER A 136 -4.81 -8.39 -18.10
N LEU A 137 -5.54 -8.33 -16.99
CA LEU A 137 -6.40 -9.39 -16.47
C LEU A 137 -7.88 -9.23 -16.83
N VAL A 138 -8.33 -8.04 -17.28
CA VAL A 138 -9.75 -7.73 -17.55
C VAL A 138 -10.42 -8.74 -18.49
N LYS A 139 -9.69 -9.25 -19.49
CA LYS A 139 -10.21 -10.19 -20.50
C LYS A 139 -10.18 -11.66 -20.05
N LYS A 140 -9.74 -11.95 -18.82
CA LYS A 140 -9.64 -13.32 -18.29
C LYS A 140 -10.71 -13.49 -17.23
N GLU A 141 -11.70 -14.34 -17.49
CA GLU A 141 -12.87 -14.52 -16.62
C GLU A 141 -12.46 -14.86 -15.17
N ASP A 142 -11.55 -15.82 -15.03
CA ASP A 142 -10.90 -16.31 -13.79
C ASP A 142 -10.19 -15.24 -12.95
N TYR A 143 -9.92 -14.08 -13.56
CA TYR A 143 -9.19 -12.96 -12.95
C TYR A 143 -9.94 -11.63 -13.05
N ARG A 144 -11.18 -11.63 -13.56
CA ARG A 144 -11.96 -10.40 -13.76
C ARG A 144 -12.22 -9.66 -12.45
N PHE A 145 -12.50 -10.40 -11.38
CA PHE A 145 -12.65 -9.82 -10.04
C PHE A 145 -11.35 -9.12 -9.59
N LEU A 146 -10.20 -9.78 -9.75
CA LEU A 146 -8.90 -9.20 -9.41
C LEU A 146 -8.59 -7.97 -10.27
N ALA A 147 -8.89 -8.03 -11.57
CA ALA A 147 -8.71 -6.92 -12.50
C ALA A 147 -9.51 -5.68 -12.06
N CYS A 148 -10.81 -5.86 -11.79
CA CYS A 148 -11.68 -4.81 -11.30
C CYS A 148 -11.14 -4.24 -9.99
N LEU A 149 -10.72 -5.09 -9.06
CA LEU A 149 -10.24 -4.65 -7.77
C LEU A 149 -8.96 -3.81 -7.84
N LEU A 150 -7.99 -4.22 -8.66
CA LEU A 150 -6.76 -3.44 -8.91
C LEU A 150 -7.08 -2.08 -9.53
N ILE A 151 -7.99 -2.04 -10.51
CA ILE A 151 -8.37 -0.78 -11.19
C ILE A 151 -9.15 0.14 -10.24
N THR A 152 -10.14 -0.39 -9.52
CA THR A 152 -10.92 0.38 -8.53
C THR A 152 -10.03 0.92 -7.43
N THR A 153 -9.03 0.15 -6.98
CA THR A 153 -8.02 0.63 -6.01
C THR A 153 -7.31 1.85 -6.55
N VAL A 154 -6.84 1.81 -7.81
CA VAL A 154 -6.13 2.95 -8.42
C VAL A 154 -7.03 4.18 -8.51
N VAL A 155 -8.26 4.02 -8.99
CA VAL A 155 -9.24 5.12 -9.10
C VAL A 155 -9.53 5.72 -7.72
N PHE A 156 -9.74 4.86 -6.72
CA PHE A 156 -10.03 5.31 -5.36
C PHE A 156 -8.82 5.99 -4.70
N SER A 157 -7.61 5.48 -4.87
CA SER A 157 -6.37 6.14 -4.41
C SER A 157 -6.21 7.53 -5.01
N ILE A 158 -6.45 7.69 -6.31
CA ILE A 158 -6.36 9.00 -6.98
C ILE A 158 -7.44 9.93 -6.43
N ALA A 159 -8.67 9.46 -6.25
CA ALA A 159 -9.74 10.25 -5.67
C ALA A 159 -9.39 10.71 -4.25
N MET A 160 -8.87 9.83 -3.39
CA MET A 160 -8.44 10.18 -2.04
C MET A 160 -7.27 11.17 -2.04
N PHE A 161 -6.33 11.05 -2.97
CA PHE A 161 -5.24 12.03 -3.11
C PHE A 161 -5.76 13.41 -3.51
N VAL A 162 -6.69 13.48 -4.46
CA VAL A 162 -7.32 14.74 -4.89
C VAL A 162 -8.14 15.38 -3.77
N VAL A 163 -8.98 14.58 -3.08
CA VAL A 163 -9.73 15.05 -1.91
C VAL A 163 -8.79 15.56 -0.84
N GLY A 164 -7.72 14.82 -0.59
CA GLY A 164 -6.71 15.20 0.39
C GLY A 164 -5.99 16.51 0.07
N ALA A 165 -5.59 16.70 -1.18
CA ALA A 165 -5.02 17.97 -1.65
C ALA A 165 -6.03 19.12 -1.56
N TRP A 166 -7.30 18.87 -1.87
CA TRP A 166 -8.37 19.85 -1.72
C TRP A 166 -8.57 20.24 -0.25
N ILE A 167 -8.64 19.29 0.67
CA ILE A 167 -8.75 19.55 2.11
C ILE A 167 -7.56 20.38 2.57
N SER A 168 -6.32 19.99 2.21
CA SER A 168 -5.12 20.72 2.61
C SER A 168 -5.10 22.17 2.11
N ASN A 169 -5.62 22.44 0.91
CA ASN A 169 -5.64 23.80 0.34
C ASN A 169 -6.76 24.68 0.93
N ASN A 170 -7.79 24.06 1.55
CA ASN A 170 -8.95 24.76 2.10
C ASN A 170 -9.02 24.69 3.62
N SER A 171 -8.02 24.07 4.27
CA SER A 171 -7.89 24.04 5.72
C SER A 171 -6.89 25.10 6.18
N ASP A 172 -7.24 25.86 7.21
CA ASP A 172 -6.36 26.87 7.83
C ASP A 172 -5.13 26.27 8.53
N GLY A 173 -5.04 24.93 8.63
CA GLY A 173 -3.98 24.19 9.31
C GLY A 173 -3.02 23.48 8.35
N SER A 174 -1.72 23.75 8.49
CA SER A 174 -0.61 23.15 7.73
C SER A 174 -0.41 21.62 7.88
N GLN A 175 -1.34 20.92 8.53
CA GLN A 175 -1.24 19.48 8.89
C GLN A 175 -2.29 18.58 8.20
N MET A 176 -3.30 19.14 7.51
CA MET A 176 -4.33 18.30 6.88
C MET A 176 -3.85 17.53 5.64
N TRP A 177 -2.72 17.89 5.04
CA TRP A 177 -2.08 17.06 4.01
C TRP A 177 -1.55 15.74 4.59
N GLU A 178 -1.30 15.64 5.90
CA GLU A 178 -0.87 14.40 6.56
C GLU A 178 -2.07 13.45 6.73
N VAL A 179 -3.28 13.98 6.96
CA VAL A 179 -4.55 13.21 6.90
C VAL A 179 -4.77 12.63 5.51
N ALA A 180 -4.64 13.48 4.49
CA ALA A 180 -4.71 13.09 3.08
C ALA A 180 -3.75 11.95 2.75
N PHE A 181 -2.52 12.08 3.25
CA PHE A 181 -1.47 11.08 3.08
C PHE A 181 -1.83 9.76 3.76
N GLY A 182 -2.27 9.78 5.02
CA GLY A 182 -2.71 8.58 5.74
C GLY A 182 -3.92 7.90 5.09
N LEU A 183 -4.83 8.65 4.48
CA LEU A 183 -5.97 8.10 3.73
C LEU A 183 -5.55 7.34 2.46
N THR A 184 -4.38 7.64 1.89
CA THR A 184 -3.86 6.88 0.74
C THR A 184 -3.46 5.44 1.09
N TYR A 185 -3.34 5.12 2.39
CA TYR A 185 -3.07 3.76 2.82
C TYR A 185 -4.28 2.84 2.66
N LEU A 186 -5.49 3.42 2.70
CA LEU A 186 -6.74 2.68 2.74
C LEU A 186 -7.03 1.85 1.47
N PRO A 187 -6.95 2.42 0.25
CA PRO A 187 -7.12 1.65 -0.97
C PRO A 187 -6.06 0.53 -1.12
N VAL A 188 -4.80 0.82 -0.80
CA VAL A 188 -3.68 -0.13 -0.95
C VAL A 188 -3.82 -1.30 0.02
N GLY A 189 -4.19 -1.04 1.27
CA GLY A 189 -4.48 -2.08 2.28
C GLY A 189 -5.66 -2.96 1.88
N LEU A 190 -6.75 -2.39 1.35
CA LEU A 190 -7.89 -3.17 0.84
C LEU A 190 -7.52 -4.07 -0.35
N CYS A 191 -6.61 -3.60 -1.21
CA CYS A 191 -6.10 -4.37 -2.33
C CYS A 191 -5.33 -5.63 -1.87
N TRP A 192 -4.51 -5.51 -0.83
CA TRP A 192 -3.84 -6.66 -0.21
C TRP A 192 -4.79 -7.67 0.37
N ILE A 193 -5.76 -7.20 1.17
CA ILE A 193 -6.72 -8.08 1.83
C ILE A 193 -7.42 -8.91 0.76
N SER A 194 -7.81 -8.27 -0.33
CA SER A 194 -8.49 -8.91 -1.45
C SER A 194 -7.60 -9.90 -2.20
N LEU A 195 -6.32 -9.60 -2.42
CA LEU A 195 -5.34 -10.55 -2.97
C LEU A 195 -5.15 -11.77 -2.04
N GLY A 196 -5.10 -11.55 -0.73
CA GLY A 196 -5.04 -12.61 0.28
C GLY A 196 -6.28 -13.51 0.26
N VAL A 197 -7.47 -12.90 0.25
CA VAL A 197 -8.77 -13.60 0.12
C VAL A 197 -8.82 -14.41 -1.17
N LEU A 198 -8.39 -13.85 -2.30
CA LEU A 198 -8.36 -14.54 -3.59
C LEU A 198 -7.41 -15.75 -3.58
N ARG A 199 -6.28 -15.66 -2.87
CA ARG A 199 -5.41 -16.83 -2.69
C ARG A 199 -6.05 -17.89 -1.81
N LEU A 200 -6.70 -17.50 -0.72
CA LEU A 200 -7.40 -18.46 0.15
C LEU A 200 -8.56 -19.15 -0.57
N SER A 201 -9.33 -18.43 -1.39
CA SER A 201 -10.44 -19.00 -2.15
C SER A 201 -9.97 -20.01 -3.19
N LYS A 202 -8.96 -19.68 -4.00
CA LYS A 202 -8.34 -20.62 -4.96
C LYS A 202 -7.78 -21.87 -4.26
N SER A 203 -7.16 -21.67 -3.09
CA SER A 203 -6.61 -22.78 -2.29
C SER A 203 -7.67 -23.73 -1.77
N ARG A 204 -8.83 -23.21 -1.34
CA ARG A 204 -9.96 -24.01 -0.86
C ARG A 204 -10.64 -24.77 -1.99
N ALA A 205 -10.80 -24.15 -3.15
CA ALA A 205 -11.42 -24.79 -4.29
C ALA A 205 -10.55 -25.93 -4.85
N LEU A 206 -9.23 -25.74 -4.95
CA LEU A 206 -8.28 -26.80 -5.27
C LEU A 206 -8.29 -27.95 -4.25
N ALA A 207 -8.39 -27.66 -2.95
CA ALA A 207 -8.46 -28.67 -1.90
C ALA A 207 -9.77 -29.50 -1.92
N ARG A 208 -10.83 -28.98 -2.56
CA ARG A 208 -12.13 -29.64 -2.69
C ARG A 208 -12.30 -30.41 -4.01
N GLY A 209 -11.28 -30.44 -4.87
CA GLY A 209 -11.38 -31.04 -6.20
C GLY A 209 -12.32 -30.30 -7.15
N CYS A 210 -12.77 -29.10 -6.79
CA CYS A 210 -13.58 -28.26 -7.66
C CYS A 210 -12.67 -27.53 -8.64
N SER A 211 -13.00 -27.57 -9.94
CA SER A 211 -12.43 -26.64 -10.90
C SER A 211 -12.80 -25.23 -10.47
N VAL A 212 -11.79 -24.41 -10.14
CA VAL A 212 -12.00 -22.99 -9.92
C VAL A 212 -12.14 -22.35 -11.30
N PRO A 213 -13.23 -21.63 -11.61
CA PRO A 213 -13.18 -20.60 -12.63
C PRO A 213 -12.19 -19.54 -12.14
#